data_AF-A0A844Q4D1-F1
#
_entry.id   AF-A0A844Q4D1-F1
#
_cell.length_a   1.000
_cell.length_b   1.000
_cell.length_c   1.000
_cell.angle_alpha   90.00
_cell.angle_beta   90.00
_cell.angle_gamma   90.00
#
_symmetry.space_group_name_H-M   'P 1'
#
loop_
_entity.id
_entity.type
_entity.pdbx_description
1 polymer ?
#
loop_
_entity_poly.entity_id
_entity_poly.type
_entity_poly.pdbx_seq_one_letter_code
_entity_poly.pdbx_strand_id
1 'polypeptide(L)' 'MSDWTTDPLELFGIACIVIGLISVTIGKQFPVIRLLLGDRSMITQWIIGLIFFSIGIGSLYVAGVWT' A
#
# COMPACT_ATOMS: atom_id res chain seq x y z
N MET A 1 2.52 -21.35 -12.86
CA MET A 1 3.05 -20.40 -11.85
C MET A 1 3.79 -19.35 -12.64
N SER A 2 3.17 -18.18 -12.83
CA SER A 2 3.89 -17.02 -13.37
C SER A 2 4.96 -16.64 -12.36
N ASP A 3 6.17 -16.38 -12.85
CA ASP A 3 7.23 -15.84 -12.03
C ASP A 3 6.82 -14.40 -11.68
N TRP A 4 6.34 -14.20 -10.45
CA TRP A 4 5.96 -12.92 -9.82
C TRP A 4 7.09 -11.86 -9.79
N THR A 5 8.28 -12.22 -10.29
CA THR A 5 9.41 -11.33 -10.53
C THR A 5 9.43 -10.72 -11.93
N THR A 6 8.60 -11.23 -12.87
CA THR A 6 8.61 -10.83 -14.29
C THR A 6 7.51 -9.86 -14.66
N ASP A 7 6.42 -9.82 -13.89
CA ASP A 7 5.28 -8.93 -14.13
C ASP A 7 5.36 -7.67 -13.27
N PRO A 8 5.79 -6.52 -13.84
CA PRO A 8 5.96 -5.27 -13.08
C PRO A 8 4.64 -4.79 -12.44
N LEU A 9 3.49 -5.22 -12.95
CA LEU A 9 2.18 -4.90 -12.40
C LEU A 9 1.92 -5.62 -11.06
N GLU A 10 2.37 -6.87 -10.92
CA GLU A 10 2.27 -7.61 -9.66
C GLU A 10 3.18 -7.01 -8.59
N LEU A 11 4.42 -6.69 -8.97
CA LEU A 11 5.40 -6.04 -8.09
C LEU A 11 4.88 -4.68 -7.58
N PHE A 12 4.29 -3.88 -8.47
CA PHE A 12 3.66 -2.61 -8.13
C PHE A 12 2.49 -2.81 -7.14
N GLY A 13 1.64 -3.80 -7.40
CA GLY A 13 0.50 -4.10 -6.53
C GLY A 13 0.91 -4.50 -5.12
N ILE A 14 1.92 -5.36 -5.01
CA ILE A 14 2.49 -5.77 -3.71
C ILE A 14 3.10 -4.57 -3.00
N ALA A 15 3.87 -3.72 -3.69
CA ALA A 15 4.46 -2.51 -3.10
C ALA A 15 3.39 -1.54 -2.57
N CYS A 16 2.31 -1.32 -3.34
CA CYS A 16 1.19 -0.48 -2.91
C CYS A 16 0.46 -1.06 -1.68
N ILE A 17 0.27 -2.38 -1.63
CA ILE A 17 -0.31 -3.05 -0.46
C ILE A 17 0.57 -2.85 0.77
N VAL A 18 1.88 -3.07 0.65
CA VAL A 18 2.83 -2.92 1.76
C VAL A 18 2.84 -1.47 2.27
N ILE A 19 2.90 -0.48 1.38
CA ILE A 19 2.85 0.94 1.74
C ILE A 19 1.51 1.29 2.39
N GLY A 20 0.40 0.79 1.85
CA GLY A 20 -0.94 0.99 2.41
C GLY A 20 -1.05 0.40 3.82
N LEU A 21 -0.55 -0.82 4.02
CA LEU A 21 -0.57 -1.52 5.31
C LEU A 21 0.28 -0.79 6.36
N ILE A 22 1.49 -0.37 5.99
CA ILE A 22 2.38 0.43 6.83
C ILE A 22 1.69 1.74 7.22
N SER A 23 1.04 2.43 6.27
CA SER A 23 0.35 3.69 6.53
C SER A 23 -0.85 3.52 7.48
N VAL A 24 -1.57 2.39 7.42
CA VAL A 24 -2.72 2.09 8.29
C VAL A 24 -2.27 1.61 9.67
N THR A 25 -1.33 0.66 9.73
CA THR A 25 -0.93 0.01 11.00
C THR A 25 -0.01 0.87 11.86
N ILE A 26 0.88 1.64 11.24
CA ILE A 26 1.93 2.33 12.00
C ILE A 26 1.43 3.70 12.52
N GLY A 27 0.46 4.33 11.84
CA GLY A 27 -0.17 5.58 12.28
C GLY A 27 0.82 6.64 12.81
N LYS A 28 0.36 7.50 13.71
CA LYS A 28 1.18 8.56 14.31
C LYS A 28 2.23 8.05 15.32
N GLN A 29 2.35 6.73 15.52
CA GLN A 29 3.17 6.14 16.59
C GLN A 29 4.66 6.10 16.24
N PHE A 30 5.04 5.99 14.96
CA PHE A 30 6.45 6.02 14.57
C PHE A 30 6.93 7.42 14.16
N PRO A 31 8.04 7.90 14.74
CA PRO A 31 8.59 9.23 14.45
C PRO A 31 9.01 9.42 12.99
N VAL A 32 9.42 8.35 12.30
CA VAL A 32 9.81 8.39 10.87
C VAL A 32 8.64 8.74 9.95
N ILE A 33 7.46 8.17 10.20
CA ILE A 33 6.24 8.43 9.41
C ILE A 33 5.71 9.83 9.72
N ARG A 34 5.84 10.29 10.97
CA ARG A 34 5.51 11.66 11.38
C ARG A 34 6.40 12.71 10.69
N LEU A 35 7.66 12.39 10.42
CA LEU A 35 8.58 13.27 9.69
C LEU A 35 8.20 13.39 8.20
N LEU A 36 7.78 12.28 7.58
CA LEU A 36 7.45 12.20 6.14
C LEU A 36 6.07 12.75 5.78
N LEU A 37 5.05 12.47 6.59
CA LEU A 37 3.66 12.86 6.30
C LEU A 37 3.26 14.18 7.00
N GLY A 38 4.13 14.75 7.83
CA GLY A 38 3.83 15.94 8.62
C GLY A 38 2.73 15.70 9.65
N ASP A 39 2.29 16.75 10.34
CA ASP A 39 1.27 16.69 11.40
C ASP A 39 -0.16 16.46 10.85
N ARG A 40 -0.29 15.71 9.75
CA ARG A 40 -1.56 15.29 9.16
C ARG A 40 -2.34 14.46 10.19
N SER A 41 -3.66 14.66 10.20
CA SER A 41 -4.56 13.91 11.08
C SER A 41 -4.38 12.41 10.86
N MET A 42 -4.39 11.65 11.95
CA MET A 42 -4.34 10.18 11.92
C MET A 42 -5.44 9.63 10.98
N ILE A 43 -6.62 10.26 10.96
CA ILE A 43 -7.71 9.90 10.04
C ILE A 43 -7.28 10.03 8.57
N THR A 44 -6.53 11.07 8.21
CA THR A 44 -6.04 11.27 6.84
C THR A 44 -5.02 10.20 6.45
N GLN A 45 -4.15 9.76 7.37
CA GLN A 45 -3.20 8.67 7.11
C GLN A 45 -3.90 7.32 6.89
N TRP A 46 -4.99 7.07 7.63
CA TRP A 46 -5.80 5.87 7.46
C TRP A 46 -6.54 5.89 6.11
N ILE A 47 -7.11 7.03 5.72
CA ILE A 47 -7.77 7.19 4.41
C ILE A 47 -6.76 6.99 3.27
N ILE A 48 -5.58 7.59 3.36
CA ILE A 48 -4.52 7.41 2.35
C ILE A 48 -4.08 5.95 2.29
N GLY A 49 -3.82 5.33 3.43
CA GLY A 49 -3.40 3.93 3.49
C GLY A 49 -4.46 2.99 2.91
N LEU A 50 -5.74 3.26 3.16
CA LEU A 50 -6.86 2.48 2.62
C LEU A 50 -7.01 2.64 1.10
N ILE A 51 -6.75 3.85 0.57
CA ILE A 51 -6.70 4.11 -0.88
C ILE A 51 -5.53 3.36 -1.53
N PHE A 52 -4.34 3.41 -0.94
CA PHE A 52 -3.18 2.68 -1.47
C PHE A 52 -3.37 1.17 -1.41
N PHE A 53 -4.00 0.68 -0.34
CA PHE A 53 -4.33 -0.74 -0.18
C PHE A 53 -5.34 -1.21 -1.23
N SER A 54 -6.41 -0.44 -1.48
CA SER A 54 -7.40 -0.79 -2.50
C SER A 54 -6.85 -0.72 -3.93
N ILE A 55 -5.97 0.24 -4.23
CA ILE A 55 -5.24 0.32 -5.51
C ILE A 55 -4.34 -0.91 -5.69
N GLY A 56 -3.61 -1.30 -4.66
CA GLY A 56 -2.74 -2.48 -4.71
C GLY A 56 -3.52 -3.77 -4.96
N ILE A 57 -4.63 -3.99 -4.24
CA ILE A 57 -5.53 -5.13 -4.51
C ILE A 57 -6.09 -5.08 -5.93
N GLY A 58 -6.56 -3.92 -6.38
CA GLY A 58 -7.10 -3.75 -7.73
C GLY A 58 -6.08 -4.08 -8.82
N SER A 59 -4.82 -3.67 -8.64
CA SER A 59 -3.75 -3.98 -9.58
C SER A 59 -3.40 -5.48 -9.63
N LEU A 60 -3.42 -6.18 -8.49
CA LEU A 60 -3.20 -7.64 -8.46
C LEU A 60 -4.37 -8.42 -9.08
N TYR A 61 -5.59 -7.89 -8.94
CA TYR A 61 -6.75 -8.47 -9.62
C TYR A 61 -6.64 -8.33 -11.14
N VAL A 62 -6.22 -7.15 -11.63
CA VAL A 62 -5.98 -6.92 -13.07
C VAL A 62 -4.79 -7.73 -13.59
N ALA A 63 -3.78 -7.96 -12.77
CA ALA A 63 -2.64 -8.81 -13.11
C ALA A 63 -3.01 -10.30 -13.23
N GLY A 64 -4.23 -10.70 -12.82
CA GLY A 64 -4.67 -12.09 -12.93
C GLY A 64 -4.08 -13.02 -11.86
N VAL A 65 -3.53 -12.47 -10.78
CA VAL A 65 -2.94 -13.25 -9.66
C VAL A 65 -3.94 -14.24 -9.04
N TRP A 66 -5.24 -13.92 -9.12
CA TRP A 66 -6.33 -14.67 -8.50
C TRP A 66 -7.27 -15.36 -9.51
N THR A 67 -6.98 -15.26 -10.81
CA THR A 67 -7.74 -15.89 -11.90
C THR A 67 -6.98 -17.07 -12.47
#